data_AF-A0AAD6WIY9-F1
#
_entry.id   AF-A0AAD6WIY9-F1
#
_cell.length_a   1.000
_cell.length_b   1.000
_cell.length_c   1.000
_cell.angle_alpha   90.00
_cell.angle_beta   90.00
_cell.angle_gamma   90.00
#
_symmetry.space_group_name_H-M   'P 1'
#
loop_
_entity.id
_entity.type
_entity.pdbx_description
1 polymer ?
#
loop_
_entity_poly.entity_id
_entity_poly.type
_entity_poly.pdbx_seq_one_letter_code
_entity_poly.pdbx_strand_id
1 'polypeptide(L)'
;MFRMNATTLQTLCYDLETRYRLKPSRRTSVIEKMTMFLYKIALGETNRQVQEKFQHSDEIVSRNFNKVLKTICLLVVDIIKPEDPEILKSSTGNCYEIETYILF
;
A
#
# COMPACT_ATOMS: atom_id res chain seq x y z
N MET A 1 -8.84 14.68 4.73
CA MET A 1 -9.53 14.52 3.44
C MET A 1 -8.48 14.48 2.34
N PHE A 2 -8.55 13.51 1.42
CA PHE A 2 -7.57 13.41 0.33
C PHE A 2 -7.82 14.48 -0.74
N ARG A 3 -6.75 15.03 -1.31
CA ARG A 3 -6.82 15.91 -2.49
C ARG A 3 -6.79 15.13 -3.82
N MET A 4 -6.73 13.80 -3.75
CA MET A 4 -6.72 12.92 -4.92
C MET A 4 -8.11 12.82 -5.54
N ASN A 5 -8.20 12.90 -6.87
CA ASN A 5 -9.44 12.66 -7.60
C ASN A 5 -9.92 11.20 -7.37
N ALA A 6 -11.23 11.03 -7.14
CA ALA A 6 -11.82 9.72 -6.85
C ALA A 6 -11.61 8.71 -8.00
N THR A 7 -11.72 9.15 -9.26
CA THR A 7 -11.47 8.31 -10.44
C THR A 7 -10.02 7.85 -10.48
N THR A 8 -9.06 8.73 -10.17
CA THR A 8 -7.63 8.35 -10.09
C THR A 8 -7.39 7.26 -9.05
N LEU A 9 -8.01 7.38 -7.87
CA LEU A 9 -7.92 6.35 -6.83
C LEU A 9 -8.53 5.02 -7.31
N GLN A 10 -9.69 5.07 -7.98
CA GLN A 10 -10.35 3.88 -8.51
C GLN A 10 -9.52 3.18 -9.59
N THR A 11 -8.95 3.94 -10.53
CA THR A 11 -8.06 3.40 -11.57
C THR A 11 -6.83 2.73 -10.95
N LEU A 12 -6.19 3.39 -9.97
CA LEU A 12 -5.07 2.79 -9.25
C LEU A 12 -5.48 1.48 -8.56
N CYS A 13 -6.62 1.46 -7.85
CA CYS A 13 -7.11 0.25 -7.20
C CYS A 13 -7.36 -0.89 -8.20
N TYR A 14 -7.93 -0.57 -9.36
CA TYR A 14 -8.16 -1.54 -10.43
C TYR A 14 -6.85 -2.13 -10.97
N ASP A 15 -5.84 -1.29 -11.23
CA ASP A 15 -4.53 -1.75 -11.70
C ASP A 15 -3.83 -2.61 -10.66
N LEU A 16 -3.84 -2.20 -9.39
CA LEU A 16 -3.25 -2.96 -8.29
C LEU A 16 -3.93 -4.33 -8.09
N GLU A 17 -5.25 -4.40 -8.27
CA GLU A 17 -6.01 -5.64 -8.13
C GLU A 17 -5.79 -6.61 -9.31
N THR A 18 -5.71 -6.08 -10.54
CA THR A 18 -5.61 -6.86 -11.77
C THR A 18 -4.18 -7.30 -12.05
N ARG A 19 -3.20 -6.41 -11.89
CA ARG A 19 -1.80 -6.65 -12.28
C ARG A 19 -0.89 -7.03 -11.12
N TYR A 20 -1.12 -6.46 -9.94
CA TYR A 20 -0.21 -6.58 -8.79
C TYR A 20 -0.79 -7.37 -7.61
N ARG A 21 -1.91 -8.08 -7.85
CA ARG A 21 -2.53 -9.06 -6.93
C ARG A 21 -3.00 -8.48 -5.59
N LEU A 22 -3.28 -7.18 -5.50
CA LEU A 22 -3.92 -6.62 -4.32
C LEU A 22 -5.40 -7.03 -4.28
N LYS A 23 -5.71 -8.13 -3.61
CA LYS A 23 -7.07 -8.68 -3.55
C LYS A 23 -7.89 -8.13 -2.40
N PRO A 24 -9.22 -8.03 -2.54
CA PRO A 24 -10.11 -7.78 -1.40
C PRO A 24 -10.03 -8.95 -0.41
N SER A 25 -10.46 -8.69 0.82
CA SER A 25 -10.67 -9.71 1.84
C SER A 25 -12.12 -9.65 2.34
N ARG A 26 -12.56 -10.67 3.08
CA ARG A 26 -13.94 -10.77 3.59
C ARG A 26 -14.47 -9.49 4.25
N ARG A 27 -13.61 -8.73 4.92
CA ARG A 27 -13.97 -7.51 5.67
C ARG A 27 -13.31 -6.23 5.18
N THR A 28 -12.57 -6.26 4.07
CA THR A 28 -11.83 -5.07 3.61
C THR A 28 -11.70 -5.07 2.10
N SER A 29 -12.23 -4.05 1.44
CA SER A 29 -12.12 -3.87 0.00
C SER A 29 -10.72 -3.40 -0.42
N VAL A 30 -10.38 -3.48 -1.71
CA VAL A 30 -9.11 -2.94 -2.23
C VAL A 30 -9.05 -1.42 -2.02
N ILE A 31 -10.15 -0.71 -2.33
CA ILE A 31 -10.26 0.74 -2.11
C ILE A 31 -10.01 1.08 -0.64
N GLU A 32 -10.59 0.34 0.29
CA GLU A 32 -10.43 0.60 1.71
C GLU A 32 -8.98 0.38 2.18
N LYS A 33 -8.31 -0.67 1.70
CA LYS A 33 -6.87 -0.90 1.94
C LYS A 33 -6.03 0.27 1.44
N MET A 34 -6.28 0.72 0.22
CA MET A 34 -5.59 1.86 -0.38
C MET A 34 -5.87 3.15 0.37
N THR A 35 -7.11 3.34 0.81
CA THR A 35 -7.52 4.52 1.57
C THR A 35 -6.86 4.54 2.95
N MET A 36 -6.78 3.41 3.65
CA MET A 36 -6.03 3.29 4.91
C MET A 36 -4.53 3.61 4.72
N PHE A 37 -3.92 3.03 3.68
CA PHE A 37 -2.52 3.27 3.36
C PHE A 37 -2.24 4.75 3.09
N LEU A 38 -3.04 5.37 2.19
CA LEU A 38 -2.93 6.79 1.88
C LEU A 38 -3.23 7.67 3.09
N TYR A 39 -4.19 7.29 3.94
CA TYR A 39 -4.50 8.04 5.17
C TYR A 39 -3.27 8.13 6.06
N LYS A 40 -2.57 6.99 6.23
CA LYS A 40 -1.35 6.91 7.02
C LYS A 40 -0.20 7.74 6.41
N ILE A 41 0.12 7.55 5.13
CA ILE A 41 1.30 8.20 4.52
C ILE A 41 1.07 9.65 4.12
N ALA A 42 -0.12 10.02 3.65
CA ALA A 42 -0.37 11.34 3.09
C ALA A 42 -0.66 12.38 4.19
N LEU A 43 -1.12 11.92 5.35
CA LEU A 43 -1.44 12.79 6.49
C LEU A 43 -0.51 12.57 7.69
N GLY A 44 0.37 11.56 7.65
CA GLY A 44 1.29 11.25 8.75
C GLY A 44 0.61 10.66 9.98
N GLU A 45 -0.51 9.96 9.80
CA GLU A 45 -1.37 9.52 10.88
C GLU A 45 -0.80 8.28 11.61
N THR A 46 -1.00 8.21 12.92
CA THR A 46 -0.60 7.07 13.75
C THR A 46 -1.50 5.85 13.49
N ASN A 47 -1.03 4.65 13.84
CA ASN A 47 -1.85 3.43 13.74
C ASN A 47 -3.16 3.57 14.53
N ARG A 48 -3.11 4.17 15.72
CA ARG A 48 -4.30 4.43 16.54
C ARG A 48 -5.34 5.29 15.80
N GLN A 49 -4.91 6.37 15.15
CA GLN A 49 -5.82 7.23 14.38
C GLN A 49 -6.44 6.52 13.18
N VAL A 50 -5.67 5.63 12.52
CA VAL A 50 -6.21 4.78 11.44
C VAL A 50 -7.23 3.78 11.99
N GLN A 51 -6.92 3.11 13.10
CA GLN A 51 -7.84 2.19 13.77
C GLN A 51 -9.16 2.89 14.16
N GLU A 52 -9.08 4.06 14.77
CA GLU A 52 -10.24 4.88 15.15
C GLU A 52 -11.03 5.34 13.91
N LYS A 53 -10.35 5.72 12.81
CA LYS A 53 -11.03 6.22 11.61
C LYS A 53 -11.75 5.13 10.82
N PHE A 54 -11.12 3.97 10.68
CA PHE A 54 -11.61 2.87 9.85
C PHE A 54 -12.27 1.74 10.67
N GLN A 55 -12.30 1.86 12.00
CA GLN A 55 -12.94 0.92 12.92
C GLN A 55 -12.39 -0.52 12.75
N HIS A 56 -11.08 -0.62 12.55
CA HIS A 56 -10.36 -1.89 12.42
C HIS A 56 -9.37 -2.07 13.57
N SER A 57 -9.06 -3.32 13.89
CA SER A 57 -8.00 -3.64 14.84
C SER A 57 -6.63 -3.27 14.28
N ASP A 58 -5.66 -3.07 15.16
CA ASP A 58 -4.27 -2.83 14.80
C ASP A 58 -3.70 -3.90 13.85
N GLU A 59 -3.99 -5.17 14.14
CA GLU A 59 -3.62 -6.30 13.27
C GLU A 59 -4.12 -6.12 11.83
N ILE A 60 -5.38 -5.69 11.66
CA ILE A 60 -5.99 -5.47 10.35
C ILE A 60 -5.35 -4.26 9.66
N VAL A 61 -5.13 -3.17 10.39
CA VAL A 61 -4.50 -1.94 9.88
C VAL A 61 -3.09 -2.24 9.39
N SER A 62 -2.24 -2.83 10.24
CA SER A 62 -0.86 -3.17 9.93
C SER A 62 -0.75 -4.19 8.80
N ARG A 63 -1.62 -5.22 8.78
CA ARG A 63 -1.66 -6.19 7.67
C ARG A 63 -2.02 -5.54 6.34
N ASN A 64 -3.05 -4.69 6.32
CA ASN A 64 -3.49 -4.05 5.08
C ASN A 64 -2.47 -3.02 4.60
N PHE A 65 -1.86 -2.26 5.51
CA PHE A 65 -0.77 -1.35 5.20
C PHE A 65 0.40 -2.08 4.51
N ASN A 66 0.89 -3.16 5.12
CA ASN A 66 2.00 -3.93 4.57
C ASN A 66 1.66 -4.60 3.24
N LYS A 67 0.43 -5.09 3.06
CA LYS A 67 -0.02 -5.62 1.76
C LYS A 67 0.02 -4.56 0.67
N VAL A 68 -0.49 -3.37 0.95
CA VAL A 68 -0.46 -2.26 -0.01
C VAL A 68 0.98 -1.84 -0.31
N LEU A 69 1.83 -1.70 0.72
CA LEU A 69 3.23 -1.34 0.55
C LEU A 69 3.97 -2.29 -0.39
N LYS A 70 3.82 -3.61 -0.18
CA LYS A 70 4.42 -4.65 -1.04
C LYS A 70 3.91 -4.54 -2.48
N THR A 71 2.61 -4.35 -2.67
CA THR A 71 2.02 -4.17 -4.01
C THR A 71 2.54 -2.90 -4.69
N ILE A 72 2.69 -1.79 -3.95
CA ILE A 72 3.24 -0.54 -4.49
C ILE A 72 4.73 -0.70 -4.85
N CYS A 73 5.54 -1.41 -4.06
CA CYS A 73 6.91 -1.77 -4.44
C CYS A 73 6.96 -2.41 -5.83
N LEU A 74 6.07 -3.37 -6.12
CA LEU A 74 6.00 -4.03 -7.42
C LEU A 74 5.60 -3.06 -8.54
N LEU A 75 4.64 -2.18 -8.29
CA LEU A 75 4.24 -1.14 -9.24
C LEU A 75 5.41 -0.18 -9.56
N VAL A 76 6.18 0.22 -8.55
CA VAL A 76 7.30 1.14 -8.71
C VAL A 76 8.38 0.57 -9.63
N VAL A 77 8.66 -0.72 -9.55
CA VAL A 77 9.61 -1.41 -10.45
C VAL A 77 9.17 -1.30 -11.92
N ASP A 78 7.87 -1.36 -12.19
CA ASP A 78 7.32 -1.26 -13.54
C ASP A 78 7.25 0.20 -14.05
N ILE A 79 6.99 1.16 -13.15
CA ILE A 79 6.88 2.59 -13.49
C ILE A 79 8.25 3.24 -13.63
N ILE A 80 9.12 3.05 -12.64
CA ILE A 80 10.45 3.62 -12.61
C ILE A 80 11.38 2.60 -13.25
N LYS A 81 11.55 2.70 -14.56
CA LYS A 81 12.61 1.98 -15.29
C LYS A 81 13.88 2.83 -15.25
N PRO A 82 14.86 2.54 -14.38
CA PRO A 82 16.18 3.14 -14.51
C PRO A 82 16.80 2.72 -15.85
N GLU A 83 17.62 3.60 -16.42
CA GLU A 83 18.43 3.28 -17.61
C GLU A 83 19.36 2.09 -17.35
N ASP A 84 19.72 1.85 -16.09
CA ASP A 84 20.49 0.69 -15.64
C ASP A 84 19.60 -0.35 -14.90
N PRO A 85 19.35 -1.53 -15.50
CA PRO A 85 18.55 -2.61 -14.89
C PRO A 85 19.14 -3.23 -13.62
N GLU A 86 20.43 -3.05 -13.30
CA GLU A 86 21.05 -3.65 -12.12
C GLU A 86 20.60 -2.99 -10.81
N ILE A 87 20.20 -1.72 -10.86
CA ILE A 87 19.73 -0.94 -9.69
C ILE A 87 18.46 -1.57 -9.08
N LEU A 88 17.55 -2.08 -9.91
CA LEU A 88 16.29 -2.70 -9.44
C LEU A 88 16.48 -4.11 -8.87
N LYS A 89 17.49 -4.85 -9.33
CA LYS A 89 17.78 -6.22 -8.85
C LYS A 89 18.29 -6.22 -7.40
N SER A 90 19.06 -5.19 -7.03
CA SER A 90 19.55 -5.03 -5.65
C SER A 90 18.45 -4.62 -4.66
N SER A 91 17.40 -3.92 -5.13
CA SER A 91 16.32 -3.38 -4.30
C SER A 91 15.09 -4.30 -4.20
N THR A 92 14.86 -5.17 -5.20
CA THR A 92 13.82 -6.20 -5.13
C THR A 92 14.13 -7.31 -4.12
N GLY A 93 15.42 -7.63 -3.90
CA GLY A 93 15.84 -8.55 -2.82
C GLY A 93 15.48 -8.06 -1.42
N ASN A 94 15.45 -6.74 -1.19
CA ASN A 94 15.21 -6.13 0.12
C ASN A 94 13.75 -5.72 0.40
N CYS A 95 12.85 -5.63 -0.60
CA CYS A 95 11.44 -5.31 -0.29
C CYS A 95 10.70 -6.47 0.44
N TYR A 96 11.30 -7.67 0.48
CA TYR A 96 10.83 -8.79 1.31
C TYR A 96 11.25 -8.69 2.79
N GLU A 97 12.24 -7.87 3.13
CA GLU A 97 12.78 -7.71 4.49
C GLU A 97 12.20 -6.50 5.26
N ILE A 98 11.27 -5.74 4.67
CA ILE A 98 10.56 -4.65 5.37
C ILE A 98 9.54 -5.21 6.40
N GLU A 99 9.67 -6.48 6.80
CA GLU A 99 8.88 -7.08 7.87
C GLU A 99 9.41 -6.73 9.28
N THR A 100 10.55 -6.05 9.43
CA THR A 100 11.14 -5.83 10.77
C THR A 100 11.13 -4.38 11.28
N TYR A 101 10.83 -3.36 10.47
CA TYR A 101 10.99 -1.95 10.89
C TYR A 101 9.75 -1.06 10.84
N ILE A 102 8.56 -1.62 10.58
CA ILE A 102 7.30 -0.87 10.72
C ILE A 102 6.46 -1.53 11.81
N LEU A 103 7.03 -1.61 13.02
CA LEU A 103 6.27 -1.69 14.26
C LEU A 103 5.78 -0.27 14.57
N PHE A 104 4.56 0.05 14.10
CA PHE A 104 3.72 1.05 14.74
C PHE A 104 2.64 0.31 15.54
#